data_AF-A0A5W2BTT1-F1
#
_entry.id   AF-A0A5W2BTT1-F1
#
_cell.length_a   1.000
_cell.length_b   1.000
_cell.length_c   1.000
_cell.angle_alpha   90.00
_cell.angle_beta   90.00
_cell.angle_gamma   90.00
#
_symmetry.space_group_name_H-M   'P 1'
#
loop_
_entity.id
_entity.type
_entity.pdbx_description
1 polymer ?
#
loop_
_entity_poly.entity_id
_entity_poly.type
_entity_poly.pdbx_seq_one_letter_code
_entity_poly.pdbx_strand_id
1 'polypeptide(L)' 'MIDLQKLADYLGLTLDDLEESGITEDDIQENHGNSGEMHYSYFLVVPDDANFEILKKASIPLKPGELLNISRWELETETE' A
#
# COMPACT_ATOMS: atom_id res chain seq x y z
N MET A 1 13.55 -1.12 -0.20
CA MET A 1 12.88 0.07 -0.74
C MET A 1 11.55 -0.44 -1.24
N ILE A 2 10.44 0.12 -0.76
CA ILE A 2 9.11 -0.39 -1.10
C ILE A 2 8.82 0.06 -2.53
N ASP A 3 8.34 -0.86 -3.37
CA ASP A 3 8.08 -0.55 -4.76
C ASP A 3 6.64 -0.06 -4.94
N LEU A 4 6.46 1.25 -5.16
CA LEU A 4 5.14 1.86 -5.40
C LEU A 4 4.44 1.26 -6.62
N GLN A 5 5.20 0.79 -7.60
CA GLN A 5 4.63 0.20 -8.81
C GLN A 5 4.00 -1.16 -8.48
N LYS A 6 4.64 -1.96 -7.62
CA LYS A 6 4.01 -3.17 -7.07
C LYS A 6 2.79 -2.88 -6.21
N LEU A 7 2.82 -1.79 -5.42
CA LEU A 7 1.64 -1.39 -4.66
C LEU A 7 0.48 -1.06 -5.61
N ALA A 8 0.74 -0.26 -6.64
CA ALA A 8 -0.27 0.09 -7.64
C ALA A 8 -0.83 -1.17 -8.32
N ASP A 9 0.04 -2.10 -8.74
CA ASP A 9 -0.35 -3.38 -9.33
C ASP A 9 -1.22 -4.22 -8.37
N TYR A 10 -0.82 -4.31 -7.09
CA TYR A 10 -1.58 -5.01 -6.04
C TYR A 10 -2.98 -4.39 -5.82
N LEU A 11 -3.07 -3.06 -5.86
CA LEU A 11 -4.34 -2.34 -5.77
C LEU A 11 -5.14 -2.40 -7.09
N GLY A 12 -4.54 -2.85 -8.20
CA GLY A 12 -5.10 -2.79 -9.54
C GLY A 12 -5.25 -1.35 -10.06
N LEU A 13 -4.42 -0.45 -9.58
CA LEU A 13 -4.32 0.95 -9.98
C LEU A 13 -3.07 1.17 -10.82
N THR A 14 -3.05 2.27 -11.57
CA THR A 14 -1.80 2.75 -12.18
C THR A 14 -0.97 3.52 -11.16
N LEU A 15 0.33 3.66 -11.39
CA LEU A 15 1.19 4.49 -10.54
C LEU A 15 0.66 5.93 -10.46
N ASP A 16 0.20 6.47 -11.58
CA ASP A 16 -0.39 7.81 -11.71
C ASP A 16 -1.67 7.93 -10.87
N ASP A 17 -2.57 6.94 -10.95
CA ASP A 17 -3.76 6.88 -10.09
C ASP A 17 -3.37 6.83 -8.60
N LEU A 18 -2.31 6.08 -8.24
CA LEU A 18 -1.86 5.98 -6.85
C LEU A 18 -1.34 7.33 -6.34
N GLU A 19 -0.54 8.03 -7.14
CA GLU A 19 -0.07 9.40 -6.84
C GLU A 19 -1.23 10.40 -6.77
N GLU A 20 -2.17 10.37 -7.73
CA GLU A 20 -3.37 11.21 -7.73
C GLU A 20 -4.32 10.89 -6.57
N SER A 21 -4.29 9.65 -6.05
CA SER A 21 -5.06 9.27 -4.87
C SER A 21 -4.52 9.92 -3.60
N GLY A 22 -3.28 10.44 -3.63
CA GLY A 22 -2.59 11.01 -2.48
C GLY A 22 -1.87 9.98 -1.60
N ILE A 23 -1.82 8.71 -2.04
CA ILE A 23 -1.05 7.66 -1.38
C ILE A 23 0.40 7.77 -1.83
N THR A 24 1.32 7.75 -0.87
CA THR A 24 2.77 7.81 -1.09
C THR A 24 3.50 6.70 -0.34
N GLU A 25 4.81 6.58 -0.54
CA GLU A 25 5.63 5.62 0.20
C GLU A 25 5.61 5.88 1.72
N ASP A 26 5.42 7.13 2.15
CA ASP A 26 5.37 7.53 3.55
C ASP A 26 4.12 6.98 4.27
N ASP A 27 3.05 6.76 3.50
CA ASP A 27 1.82 6.13 3.97
C ASP A 27 1.99 4.61 4.17
N ILE A 28 3.07 4.02 3.66
CA ILE A 28 3.39 2.61 3.81
C ILE A 28 4.34 2.44 5.00
N GLN A 29 3.82 1.89 6.08
CA GLN A 29 4.57 1.66 7.31
C GLN A 29 4.97 0.19 7.43
N GLU A 30 6.23 -0.07 7.74
CA GLU A 30 6.68 -1.40 8.12
C GLU A 30 5.96 -1.85 9.39
N ASN A 31 5.37 -3.06 9.35
CA ASN A 31 4.78 -3.64 10.55
C ASN A 31 5.90 -4.09 11.49
N HIS A 32 6.36 -3.16 12.34
CA HIS A 32 7.29 -3.45 13.42
C HIS A 32 6.56 -4.15 14.57
N GLY A 33 6.22 -5.43 14.37
CA GLY A 33 5.67 -6.28 15.41
C GLY A 33 6.50 -6.19 16.70
N ASN A 34 5.86 -5.90 17.82
CA ASN A 34 6.49 -5.49 19.08
C ASN A 34 7.31 -6.60 19.81
N SER A 35 7.68 -7.70 19.18
CA SER A 35 8.34 -8.82 19.85
C SER A 35 9.05 -9.76 18.89
N GLY A 36 10.23 -9.40 18.38
CA GLY A 36 11.23 -10.34 17.83
C GLY A 36 10.80 -11.26 16.66
N GLU A 37 9.55 -11.17 16.21
CA GLU A 37 9.00 -11.93 15.11
C GLU A 37 9.31 -11.19 13.82
N MET A 38 9.93 -11.95 12.91
CA MET A 38 10.40 -11.51 11.62
C MET A 38 9.32 -10.70 10.88
N HIS A 39 9.70 -9.53 10.37
CA HIS A 39 8.78 -8.61 9.68
C HIS A 39 8.37 -9.21 8.33
N TYR A 40 7.10 -9.59 8.20
CA TYR A 40 6.52 -10.18 6.98
C TYR A 40 5.41 -9.34 6.34
N SER A 41 5.15 -8.13 6.83
CA SER A 41 4.06 -7.29 6.31
C SER A 41 4.33 -5.80 6.40
N TYR A 42 3.65 -5.07 5.52
CA TYR A 42 3.56 -3.63 5.44
C TYR A 42 2.11 -3.20 5.71
N PHE A 43 1.94 -2.05 6.33
CA PHE A 43 0.65 -1.40 6.51
C PHE A 43 0.57 -0.19 5.59
N LEU A 44 -0.32 -0.25 4.62
CA LEU A 44 -0.72 0.92 3.86
C LEU A 44 -1.81 1.65 4.65
N VAL A 45 -1.53 2.89 5.04
CA VAL A 45 -2.51 3.79 5.64
C VAL A 45 -3.11 4.64 4.52
N VAL A 46 -4.39 4.46 4.20
CA VAL A 46 -5.02 5.32 3.20
C VAL A 46 -5.30 6.68 3.84
N PRO A 47 -4.78 7.80 3.31
CA PRO A 47 -5.05 9.12 3.87
C PRO A 47 -6.56 9.42 3.86
N ASP A 48 -7.05 10.19 4.83
CA ASP A 48 -8.47 10.57 4.91
C ASP A 48 -8.87 11.54 3.78
N ASP A 49 -7.91 12.33 3.31
CA ASP A 49 -8.05 13.23 2.15
C ASP A 49 -7.83 12.49 0.81
N ALA A 50 -7.61 11.17 0.84
CA ALA A 50 -7.33 10.40 -0.37
C ALA A 50 -8.49 10.48 -1.37
N ASN A 51 -8.16 10.58 -2.65
CA ASN A 51 -9.16 10.76 -3.70
C ASN A 51 -10.03 9.50 -3.87
N PHE A 52 -11.22 9.53 -3.27
CA PHE A 52 -12.15 8.40 -3.28
C PHE A 52 -12.60 7.97 -4.67
N GLU A 53 -12.61 8.88 -5.66
CA GLU A 53 -12.95 8.51 -7.04
C GLU A 53 -11.90 7.60 -7.66
N ILE A 54 -10.63 7.78 -7.29
CA ILE A 54 -9.53 6.95 -7.76
C ILE A 54 -9.46 5.65 -6.97
N LEU A 55 -9.65 5.69 -5.65
CA LEU A 55 -9.75 4.48 -4.82
C LEU A 55 -10.85 3.53 -5.30
N LYS A 56 -11.93 4.04 -5.91
CA LYS A 56 -12.99 3.23 -6.54
C LYS A 56 -12.55 2.48 -7.80
N LYS A 57 -11.49 2.93 -8.48
CA LYS A 57 -10.93 2.23 -9.63
C LYS A 57 -10.09 1.02 -9.21
N ALA A 58 -9.67 0.97 -7.95
CA ALA A 58 -8.90 -0.13 -7.41
C ALA A 58 -9.71 -1.43 -7.52
N SER A 59 -9.02 -2.53 -7.78
CA SER A 59 -9.64 -3.86 -7.79
C SER A 59 -10.09 -4.28 -6.39
N ILE A 60 -9.48 -3.72 -5.34
CA ILE A 60 -9.88 -3.95 -3.96
C ILE A 60 -10.65 -2.74 -3.39
N PRO A 61 -11.64 -2.98 -2.51
CA PRO A 61 -12.42 -1.89 -1.92
C PRO A 61 -11.57 -1.13 -0.89
N LEU A 62 -11.03 0.02 -1.28
CA LEU A 62 -10.30 0.94 -0.40
C LEU A 62 -11.23 2.05 0.09
N LYS A 63 -11.04 2.48 1.34
CA LYS A 63 -11.68 3.69 1.87
C LYS A 63 -10.64 4.64 2.44
N PRO A 64 -10.88 5.97 2.34
CA PRO A 64 -10.08 6.95 3.06
C PRO A 64 -10.08 6.64 4.57
N GLY A 65 -8.91 6.74 5.21
CA GLY A 65 -8.72 6.41 6.62
C GLY A 65 -8.69 4.91 6.94
N GLU A 66 -8.80 4.03 5.94
CA GLU A 66 -8.70 2.58 6.12
C GLU A 66 -7.23 2.14 6.12
N LEU A 67 -6.92 1.11 6.90
CA LEU A 67 -5.57 0.57 7.01
C LEU A 67 -5.56 -0.82 6.39
N LEU A 68 -4.73 -0.99 5.38
CA LEU A 68 -4.59 -2.23 4.64
C LEU A 68 -3.30 -2.93 5.03
N ASN A 69 -3.40 -4.20 5.43
CA ASN A 69 -2.22 -5.03 5.69
C ASN A 69 -1.83 -5.76 4.39
N ILE A 70 -0.65 -5.43 3.89
CA ILE A 70 -0.09 -5.98 2.66
C ILE A 70 1.09 -6.85 3.05
N SER A 71 1.13 -8.07 2.51
CA SER A 71 2.23 -8.97 2.80
C SER A 71 3.51 -8.54 2.08
N ARG A 72 4.65 -8.73 2.74
CA ARG A 72 5.96 -8.31 2.24
C ARG A 72 6.27 -8.84 0.84
N TRP A 73 5.92 -10.10 0.54
CA TRP A 73 6.19 -10.74 -0.75
C TRP A 73 5.37 -10.16 -1.92
N GLU A 74 4.26 -9.46 -1.63
CA GLU A 74 3.52 -8.75 -2.67
C GLU A 74 4.32 -7.51 -3.12
N LEU A 75 4.90 -6.78 -2.15
CA LEU A 75 5.61 -5.51 -2.37
C LEU A 75 7.12 -5.65 -2.61
N GLU A 76 7.74 -6.75 -2.18
CA GLU A 76 9.14 -7.03 -2.47
C GLU A 76 9.25 -8.02 -3.62
N THR A 77 10.07 -7.70 -4.61
CA THR A 77 10.56 -8.71 -5.55
C THR A 77 11.64 -9.51 -4.83
N GLU A 78 11.56 -10.84 -4.84
CA GLU A 78 12.72 -11.68 -4.51
C GLU A 78 13.89 -11.23 -5.39
N THR A 79 14.83 -10.46 -4.84
CA THR A 79 16.16 -10.38 -5.42
C THR A 79 16.82 -11.72 -5.09
N GLU A 80 16.84 -12.60 -6.09
CA GLU A 80 17.55 -13.89 -6.12
C GLU A 80 18.99 -13.79 -5.57
#